data_AF-V9W2K3-F1
#
_entry.id   AF-V9W2K3-F1
#
_cell.length_a   1.000
_cell.length_b   1.000
_cell.length_c   1.000
_cell.angle_alpha   90.00
_cell.angle_beta   90.00
_cell.angle_gamma   90.00
#
_symmetry.space_group_name_H-M   'P 1'
#
loop_
_entity.id
_entity.type
_entity.pdbx_description
1 polymer ?
#
loop_
_entity_poly.entity_id
_entity_poly.type
_entity_poly.pdbx_seq_one_letter_code
_entity_poly.pdbx_strand_id
1 'polypeptide(L)'
;MATVTTEGFRDILEIAYERRYSQYDINLEKPDLLVPRERSLTIRLVESGPAGGAILAARIAAQAGLDQVLSFDVGGTTAKLCLIDGARPQTSRQFEIARAARFVKGSGMPVRIPVIEMIEIGAGGGSIAGVDRLGRLTVGPKSAGSEPGPVAFGRGGTEPTVTDSDITLGYILPDTFAEGHIQIDPEASELALARVIGAKLDLDGVGAADGVSRIVDESMASAGRMHAVESGKDLGPRTMIAFGGNGPLHATRVARSAGVSRIVIPPNQGVGSAVGFLFAPVSFEIVRSRYSLLETMDIGSINTLLAQMIDEAKSVVAQGAGEAETQVQRSAFMRYNGQGHEIEIPLPDRDLTAADLGPLTTGFETEYAKQFSRPVPGMKIEILNWAVRVATPEAEAPPVQQTPKLRTIAPAAFRVITCDADGSTKRAAMVPREGLSPGDRVCGPALITEPQTTTLVSADFSAHGDAIGNLVLIRNQKGDV
;
A
#
# COMPACT_ATOMS: atom_id res chain seq x y z
N MET A 1 -11.35 16.66 23.06
CA MET A 1 -10.39 15.65 22.57
C MET A 1 -11.10 14.30 22.63
N ALA A 2 -11.00 13.49 21.58
CA ALA A 2 -11.63 12.18 21.45
C ALA A 2 -10.57 11.21 20.91
N THR A 3 -10.65 9.94 21.29
CA THR A 3 -9.75 8.89 20.79
C THR A 3 -10.54 8.01 19.85
N VAL A 4 -9.95 7.61 18.73
CA VAL A 4 -10.54 6.66 17.79
C VAL A 4 -9.81 5.31 17.90
N THR A 5 -10.54 4.23 18.16
CA THR A 5 -10.02 2.88 18.40
C THR A 5 -10.77 1.85 17.54
N THR A 6 -10.34 0.59 17.47
CA THR A 6 -11.22 -0.46 16.92
C THR A 6 -12.40 -0.69 17.86
N GLU A 7 -13.53 -1.12 17.33
CA GLU A 7 -14.58 -1.70 18.16
C GLU A 7 -14.04 -2.92 18.94
N GLY A 8 -14.20 -2.90 20.27
CA GLY A 8 -13.59 -3.88 21.19
C GLY A 8 -12.30 -3.39 21.89
N PHE A 9 -11.69 -2.28 21.44
CA PHE A 9 -10.44 -1.73 22.00
C PHE A 9 -10.63 -0.45 22.82
N ARG A 10 -11.88 -0.11 23.17
CA ARG A 10 -12.21 1.13 23.89
C ARG A 10 -11.39 1.29 25.18
N ASP A 11 -11.11 0.18 25.87
CA ASP A 11 -10.52 0.17 27.20
C ASP A 11 -8.97 0.11 27.19
N ILE A 12 -8.33 0.05 26.00
CA ILE A 12 -6.88 -0.20 25.92
C ILE A 12 -6.02 0.97 26.40
N LEU A 13 -6.50 2.21 26.23
CA LEU A 13 -5.81 3.39 26.75
C LEU A 13 -5.94 3.49 28.27
N GLU A 14 -7.10 3.09 28.81
CA GLU A 14 -7.33 3.03 30.25
C GLU A 14 -6.33 2.07 30.90
N ILE A 15 -6.21 0.85 30.34
CA ILE A 15 -5.26 -0.19 30.77
C ILE A 15 -3.79 0.28 30.64
N ALA A 16 -3.45 0.99 29.55
CA ALA A 16 -2.08 1.49 29.33
C ALA A 16 -1.67 2.57 30.34
N TYR A 17 -2.61 3.42 30.77
CA TYR A 17 -2.39 4.50 31.75
C TYR A 17 -2.49 4.02 33.22
N GLU A 18 -2.87 2.77 33.48
CA GLU A 18 -2.86 2.20 34.83
C GLU A 18 -1.44 2.03 35.44
N ARG A 19 -0.39 2.38 34.70
CA ARG A 19 1.00 2.30 35.19
C ARG A 19 1.29 3.31 36.29
N ARG A 20 1.65 2.81 37.47
CA ARG A 20 2.34 3.59 38.50
C ARG A 20 3.69 4.04 37.95
N TYR A 21 3.86 5.35 37.76
CA TYR A 21 5.17 5.92 37.42
C TYR A 21 6.16 5.89 38.60
N SER A 22 5.67 5.67 39.82
CA SER A 22 6.45 5.39 41.02
C SER A 22 6.02 4.05 41.61
N GLN A 23 6.87 3.02 41.47
CA GLN A 23 6.54 1.63 41.81
C GLN A 23 6.32 1.36 43.31
N TYR A 24 6.76 2.26 44.20
CA TYR A 24 6.74 2.06 45.66
C TYR A 24 5.79 3.01 46.42
N ASP A 25 5.06 3.88 45.73
CA ASP A 25 4.10 4.77 46.37
C ASP A 25 2.70 4.12 46.43
N ILE A 26 2.26 3.79 47.65
CA ILE A 26 0.94 3.18 47.91
C ILE A 26 -0.20 4.19 47.91
N ASN A 27 0.10 5.50 47.94
CA ASN A 27 -0.87 6.60 47.95
C ASN A 27 -0.93 7.33 46.59
N LEU A 28 -0.36 6.74 45.54
CA LEU A 28 -0.29 7.35 44.22
C LEU A 28 -1.70 7.59 43.64
N GLU A 29 -2.09 8.86 43.49
CA GLU A 29 -3.26 9.24 42.70
C GLU A 29 -2.92 9.09 41.20
N LYS A 30 -3.69 8.26 40.50
CA LYS A 30 -3.52 8.05 39.05
C LYS A 30 -3.95 9.32 38.31
N PRO A 31 -3.21 9.77 37.29
CA PRO A 31 -3.65 10.88 36.45
C PRO A 31 -4.91 10.48 35.68
N ASP A 32 -5.84 11.42 35.55
CA ASP A 32 -7.03 11.24 34.72
C ASP A 32 -6.63 10.99 33.26
N LEU A 33 -7.41 10.14 32.58
CA LEU A 33 -7.25 9.97 31.14
C LEU A 33 -7.47 11.30 30.43
N LEU A 34 -6.53 11.68 29.56
CA LEU A 34 -6.64 12.88 28.71
C LEU A 34 -7.95 12.90 27.89
N VAL A 35 -8.48 11.72 27.58
CA VAL A 35 -9.77 11.52 26.93
C VAL A 35 -10.55 10.47 27.72
N PRO A 36 -11.72 10.82 28.29
CA PRO A 36 -12.53 9.86 29.05
C PRO A 36 -13.16 8.81 28.13
N ARG A 37 -13.50 7.66 28.69
CA ARG A 37 -13.99 6.47 27.98
C ARG A 37 -15.19 6.75 27.07
N GLU A 38 -16.13 7.58 27.52
CA GLU A 38 -17.30 8.00 26.75
C GLU A 38 -16.96 8.80 25.49
N ARG A 39 -15.72 9.29 25.37
CA ARG A 39 -15.19 10.00 24.20
C ARG A 39 -14.22 9.15 23.36
N SER A 40 -14.19 7.83 23.59
CA SER A 40 -13.45 6.87 22.78
C SER A 40 -14.37 6.22 21.74
N LEU A 41 -14.29 6.73 20.50
CA LEU A 41 -15.06 6.28 19.34
C LEU A 41 -14.42 5.05 18.72
N THR A 42 -15.24 4.21 18.08
CA THR A 42 -14.80 2.96 17.46
C THR A 42 -14.99 2.98 15.95
N ILE A 43 -14.00 2.50 15.19
CA ILE A 43 -14.02 2.43 13.72
C ILE A 43 -13.67 1.02 13.25
N ARG A 44 -14.14 0.67 12.05
CA ARG A 44 -13.85 -0.62 11.40
C ARG A 44 -13.33 -0.49 9.96
N LEU A 45 -13.60 0.65 9.31
CA LEU A 45 -13.28 0.87 7.89
C LEU A 45 -12.44 2.13 7.76
N VAL A 46 -11.12 1.93 7.69
CA VAL A 46 -10.12 2.95 7.33
C VAL A 46 -9.18 2.28 6.34
N GLU A 47 -8.84 2.98 5.26
CA GLU A 47 -7.95 2.47 4.19
C GLU A 47 -8.37 1.14 3.54
N SER A 48 -9.69 0.88 3.46
CA SER A 48 -10.19 -0.36 2.86
C SER A 48 -9.79 -0.50 1.39
N GLY A 49 -9.95 0.55 0.57
CA GLY A 49 -9.63 0.52 -0.87
C GLY A 49 -8.19 0.05 -1.15
N PRO A 50 -7.16 0.74 -0.63
CA PRO A 50 -5.76 0.32 -0.77
C PRO A 50 -5.45 -1.10 -0.28
N ALA A 51 -6.17 -1.59 0.74
CA ALA A 51 -6.02 -2.98 1.19
C ALA A 51 -6.37 -3.98 0.09
N GLY A 52 -7.41 -3.71 -0.72
CA GLY A 52 -7.73 -4.50 -1.90
C GLY A 52 -6.57 -4.53 -2.91
N GLY A 53 -5.92 -3.39 -3.14
CA GLY A 53 -4.73 -3.32 -4.01
C GLY A 53 -3.55 -4.15 -3.51
N ALA A 54 -3.30 -4.15 -2.20
CA ALA A 54 -2.27 -5.01 -1.60
C ALA A 54 -2.60 -6.51 -1.74
N ILE A 55 -3.87 -6.89 -1.60
CA ILE A 55 -4.35 -8.26 -1.82
C ILE A 55 -4.16 -8.68 -3.29
N LEU A 56 -4.48 -7.79 -4.24
CA LEU A 56 -4.19 -8.03 -5.66
C LEU A 56 -2.71 -8.30 -5.88
N ALA A 57 -1.83 -7.42 -5.37
CA ALA A 57 -0.40 -7.56 -5.53
C ALA A 57 0.14 -8.87 -4.92
N ALA A 58 -0.36 -9.26 -3.75
CA ALA A 58 -0.04 -10.54 -3.13
C ALA A 58 -0.49 -11.73 -4.00
N ARG A 59 -1.69 -11.67 -4.58
CA ARG A 59 -2.21 -12.71 -5.48
C ARG A 59 -1.36 -12.84 -6.74
N ILE A 60 -0.99 -11.73 -7.36
CA ILE A 60 -0.12 -11.71 -8.54
C ILE A 60 1.28 -12.25 -8.20
N ALA A 61 1.82 -11.87 -7.03
CA ALA A 61 3.09 -12.40 -6.57
C ALA A 61 3.07 -13.92 -6.43
N ALA A 62 2.02 -14.49 -5.83
CA ALA A 62 1.85 -15.93 -5.72
C ALA A 62 1.75 -16.63 -7.10
N GLN A 63 0.96 -16.08 -8.02
CA GLN A 63 0.75 -16.66 -9.35
C GLN A 63 1.98 -16.56 -10.26
N ALA A 64 2.78 -15.51 -10.10
CA ALA A 64 4.00 -15.28 -10.88
C ALA A 64 5.26 -15.84 -10.19
N GLY A 65 5.14 -16.47 -9.02
CA GLY A 65 6.27 -17.02 -8.26
C GLY A 65 7.25 -15.95 -7.76
N LEU A 66 6.74 -14.79 -7.35
CA LEU A 66 7.51 -13.66 -6.85
C LEU A 66 7.50 -13.65 -5.32
N ASP A 67 8.67 -13.71 -4.70
CA ASP A 67 8.78 -13.77 -3.24
C ASP A 67 8.76 -12.38 -2.60
N GLN A 68 9.54 -11.44 -3.13
CA GLN A 68 9.64 -10.08 -2.59
C GLN A 68 9.10 -9.07 -3.61
N VAL A 69 7.98 -8.44 -3.28
CA VAL A 69 7.36 -7.43 -4.14
C VAL A 69 7.06 -6.14 -3.39
N LEU A 70 6.88 -5.07 -4.14
CA LEU A 70 6.28 -3.84 -3.64
C LEU A 70 5.03 -3.55 -4.48
N SER A 71 3.89 -3.38 -3.81
CA SER A 71 2.67 -2.89 -4.42
C SER A 71 2.79 -1.39 -4.65
N PHE A 72 2.44 -0.90 -5.83
CA PHE A 72 2.49 0.51 -6.21
C PHE A 72 1.18 0.92 -6.90
N ASP A 73 0.30 1.56 -6.13
CA ASP A 73 -1.02 2.04 -6.59
C ASP A 73 -0.99 3.56 -6.75
N VAL A 74 -1.24 4.09 -7.94
CA VAL A 74 -1.35 5.54 -8.14
C VAL A 74 -2.71 5.90 -8.71
N GLY A 75 -3.49 6.61 -7.89
CA GLY A 75 -4.76 7.20 -8.28
C GLY A 75 -4.64 8.67 -8.69
N GLY A 76 -5.78 9.37 -8.71
CA GLY A 76 -5.82 10.81 -8.98
C GLY A 76 -5.31 11.67 -7.81
N THR A 77 -5.51 11.25 -6.57
CA THR A 77 -5.17 12.08 -5.40
C THR A 77 -3.87 11.65 -4.73
N THR A 78 -3.70 10.34 -4.54
CA THR A 78 -2.59 9.79 -3.76
C THR A 78 -2.06 8.48 -4.33
N ALA A 79 -0.80 8.21 -4.03
CA ALA A 79 -0.09 6.97 -4.33
C ALA A 79 0.05 6.16 -3.04
N LYS A 80 0.01 4.83 -3.15
CA LYS A 80 0.18 3.92 -2.02
C LYS A 80 1.26 2.91 -2.34
N LEU A 81 2.06 2.61 -1.33
CA LEU A 81 3.09 1.60 -1.41
C LEU A 81 2.97 0.62 -0.24
N CYS A 82 2.98 -0.67 -0.55
CA CYS A 82 2.96 -1.75 0.45
C CYS A 82 4.06 -2.76 0.13
N LEU A 83 4.82 -3.15 1.15
CA LEU A 83 5.85 -4.18 1.04
C LEU A 83 5.24 -5.55 1.32
N ILE A 84 5.47 -6.51 0.42
CA ILE A 84 4.88 -7.84 0.46
C ILE A 84 6.00 -8.85 0.32
N ASP A 85 6.04 -9.83 1.23
CA ASP A 85 7.01 -10.93 1.23
C ASP A 85 6.28 -12.27 1.33
N GLY A 86 6.70 -13.29 0.58
CA GLY A 86 6.04 -14.59 0.55
C GLY A 86 4.57 -14.51 0.17
N ALA A 87 4.21 -13.60 -0.74
CA ALA A 87 2.84 -13.27 -1.12
C ALA A 87 1.93 -12.88 0.07
N ARG A 88 2.49 -12.31 1.14
CA ARG A 88 1.75 -11.84 2.32
C ARG A 88 2.05 -10.37 2.57
N PRO A 89 1.04 -9.48 2.51
CA PRO A 89 1.21 -8.10 2.92
C PRO A 89 1.57 -8.01 4.39
N GLN A 90 2.46 -7.08 4.75
CA GLN A 90 2.71 -6.77 6.16
C GLN A 90 1.45 -6.17 6.79
N THR A 91 1.23 -6.49 8.06
CA THR A 91 0.12 -5.94 8.84
C THR A 91 0.66 -5.22 10.06
N SER A 92 0.08 -4.06 10.37
CA SER A 92 0.34 -3.32 11.60
C SER A 92 -0.95 -3.16 12.40
N ARG A 93 -0.83 -3.08 13.72
CA ARG A 93 -1.93 -2.76 14.63
C ARG A 93 -1.84 -1.33 15.19
N GLN A 94 -0.85 -0.57 14.75
CA GLN A 94 -0.66 0.83 15.12
C GLN A 94 -0.62 1.66 13.85
N PHE A 95 -1.59 2.55 13.72
CA PHE A 95 -1.76 3.40 12.56
C PHE A 95 -2.00 4.85 12.98
N GLU A 96 -1.61 5.82 12.16
CA GLU A 96 -1.88 7.24 12.41
C GLU A 96 -2.67 7.82 11.24
N ILE A 97 -3.89 8.28 11.51
CA ILE A 97 -4.72 9.00 10.52
C ILE A 97 -4.54 10.51 10.64
N ALA A 98 -4.84 11.23 9.55
CA ALA A 98 -4.86 12.70 9.55
C ALA A 98 -3.55 13.34 10.06
N ARG A 99 -2.40 12.87 9.56
CA ARG A 99 -1.08 13.44 9.91
C ARG A 99 -1.04 14.94 9.59
N ALA A 100 -0.73 15.76 10.58
CA ALA A 100 -0.59 17.21 10.42
C ALA A 100 0.68 17.60 9.64
N ALA A 101 1.72 16.75 9.65
CA ALA A 101 2.96 16.98 8.94
C ALA A 101 3.46 15.71 8.22
N ARG A 102 3.93 15.87 6.97
CA ARG A 102 4.49 14.76 6.19
C ARG A 102 5.75 14.21 6.86
N PHE A 103 5.86 12.89 6.92
CA PHE A 103 7.03 12.17 7.44
C PHE A 103 7.39 12.46 8.91
N VAL A 104 6.46 13.01 9.70
CA VAL A 104 6.64 13.21 11.15
C VAL A 104 5.74 12.23 11.90
N LYS A 105 6.34 11.21 12.50
CA LYS A 105 5.66 10.25 13.40
C LYS A 105 5.09 10.98 14.61
N GLY A 106 3.85 10.68 14.98
CA GLY A 106 3.14 11.33 16.09
C GLY A 106 2.39 12.61 15.71
N SER A 107 2.44 13.03 14.44
CA SER A 107 1.69 14.20 13.96
C SER A 107 0.24 13.88 13.58
N GLY A 108 -0.11 12.61 13.49
CA GLY A 108 -1.48 12.14 13.25
C GLY A 108 -2.20 11.67 14.51
N MET A 109 -3.46 11.32 14.36
CA MET A 109 -4.26 10.69 15.41
C MET A 109 -3.99 9.17 15.42
N PRO A 110 -3.47 8.62 16.53
CA PRO A 110 -3.19 7.19 16.62
C PRO A 110 -4.48 6.37 16.71
N VAL A 111 -4.52 5.28 15.95
CA VAL A 111 -5.60 4.29 15.92
C VAL A 111 -4.99 2.91 16.11
N ARG A 112 -5.61 2.08 16.96
CA ARG A 112 -5.23 0.68 17.18
C ARG A 112 -6.20 -0.26 16.47
N ILE A 113 -6.08 -0.36 15.14
CA ILE A 113 -6.82 -1.27 14.25
C ILE A 113 -5.84 -2.16 13.48
N PRO A 114 -6.16 -3.45 13.22
CA PRO A 114 -5.37 -4.25 12.29
C PRO A 114 -5.54 -3.66 10.88
N VAL A 115 -4.43 -3.25 10.29
CA VAL A 115 -4.37 -2.69 8.93
C VAL A 115 -3.23 -3.35 8.17
N ILE A 116 -3.38 -3.40 6.85
CA ILE A 116 -2.22 -3.67 5.99
C ILE A 116 -1.28 -2.48 6.13
N GLU A 117 -0.03 -2.76 6.46
CA GLU A 117 1.00 -1.74 6.57
C GLU A 117 1.36 -1.21 5.18
N MET A 118 1.10 0.07 5.00
CA MET A 118 1.40 0.79 3.77
C MET A 118 1.67 2.26 4.07
N ILE A 119 2.30 2.92 3.11
CA ILE A 119 2.45 4.37 3.15
C ILE A 119 1.53 5.02 2.12
N GLU A 120 0.83 6.06 2.55
CA GLU A 120 0.15 6.97 1.66
C GLU A 120 1.06 8.16 1.34
N ILE A 121 1.23 8.39 0.05
CA ILE A 121 2.04 9.46 -0.50
C ILE A 121 1.05 10.45 -1.13
N GLY A 122 1.06 11.70 -0.65
CA GLY A 122 0.18 12.77 -1.15
C GLY A 122 0.62 13.28 -2.54
N ALA A 123 0.72 12.36 -3.48
CA ALA A 123 1.14 12.56 -4.86
C ALA A 123 0.33 11.60 -5.73
N GLY A 124 -0.31 12.11 -6.77
CA GLY A 124 -1.17 11.39 -7.70
C GLY A 124 -1.51 12.29 -8.88
N GLY A 125 -2.30 11.80 -9.85
CA GLY A 125 -2.54 12.52 -11.12
C GLY A 125 -3.06 13.97 -10.97
N GLY A 126 -4.03 14.19 -10.09
CA GLY A 126 -4.57 15.51 -9.77
C GLY A 126 -3.75 16.31 -8.76
N SER A 127 -2.53 15.91 -8.37
CA SER A 127 -1.69 16.73 -7.49
C SER A 127 -1.31 18.03 -8.19
N ILE A 128 -1.57 19.16 -7.53
CA ILE A 128 -1.35 20.49 -8.12
C ILE A 128 0.15 20.81 -8.11
N ALA A 129 0.64 21.28 -9.25
CA ALA A 129 1.99 21.72 -9.45
C ALA A 129 2.10 23.25 -9.45
N GLY A 130 3.21 23.77 -8.94
CA GLY A 130 3.45 25.20 -8.87
C GLY A 130 4.88 25.54 -8.45
N VAL A 131 5.13 26.83 -8.26
CA VAL A 131 6.44 27.34 -7.82
C VAL A 131 6.26 28.06 -6.50
N ASP A 132 7.05 27.66 -5.50
CA ASP A 132 7.01 28.26 -4.16
C ASP A 132 7.67 29.66 -4.12
N ARG A 133 7.62 30.31 -2.96
CA ARG A 133 8.22 31.65 -2.77
C ARG A 133 9.74 31.67 -2.92
N LEU A 134 10.40 30.51 -2.89
CA LEU A 134 11.85 30.36 -3.03
C LEU A 134 12.26 30.00 -4.47
N GLY A 135 11.31 29.99 -5.42
CA GLY A 135 11.59 29.66 -6.82
C GLY A 135 11.77 28.16 -7.06
N ARG A 136 11.25 27.29 -6.17
CA ARG A 136 11.36 25.83 -6.33
C ARG A 136 10.06 25.27 -6.88
N LEU A 137 10.18 24.32 -7.81
CA LEU A 137 9.05 23.52 -8.30
C LEU A 137 8.51 22.63 -7.18
N THR A 138 7.20 22.63 -6.99
CA THR A 138 6.49 21.84 -5.97
C THR A 138 5.32 21.11 -6.60
N VAL A 139 5.05 19.89 -6.13
CA VAL A 139 3.90 19.08 -6.54
C VAL A 139 3.20 18.54 -5.29
N GLY A 140 1.88 18.78 -5.18
CA GLY A 140 1.11 18.48 -3.98
C GLY A 140 1.49 19.36 -2.77
N PRO A 141 0.93 19.13 -1.56
CA PRO A 141 -0.04 18.09 -1.21
C PRO A 141 -1.46 18.35 -1.71
N LYS A 142 -1.76 19.57 -2.16
CA LYS A 142 -3.08 19.91 -2.66
C LYS A 142 -3.37 19.12 -3.93
N SER A 143 -4.62 18.67 -4.05
CA SER A 143 -5.10 17.97 -5.24
C SER A 143 -6.31 18.70 -5.80
N ALA A 144 -6.41 18.73 -7.13
CA ALA A 144 -7.57 19.19 -7.86
C ALA A 144 -8.74 18.17 -7.84
N GLY A 145 -8.51 16.97 -7.30
CA GLY A 145 -9.50 15.89 -7.27
C GLY A 145 -9.98 15.49 -8.66
N SER A 146 -11.23 15.07 -8.77
CA SER A 146 -11.94 14.85 -10.05
C SER A 146 -12.75 16.08 -10.48
N GLU A 147 -13.09 16.95 -9.54
CA GLU A 147 -13.83 18.21 -9.74
C GLU A 147 -13.20 19.30 -8.86
N PRO A 148 -12.63 20.38 -9.46
CA PRO A 148 -12.64 20.68 -10.89
C PRO A 148 -11.69 19.80 -11.73
N GLY A 149 -10.78 19.04 -11.09
CA GLY A 149 -9.84 18.17 -11.78
C GLY A 149 -8.70 18.89 -12.53
N PRO A 150 -7.88 18.14 -13.26
CA PRO A 150 -6.86 18.67 -14.19
C PRO A 150 -7.41 19.73 -15.13
N VAL A 151 -6.56 20.68 -15.54
CA VAL A 151 -6.95 21.78 -16.45
C VAL A 151 -7.51 21.22 -17.76
N ALA A 152 -6.87 20.17 -18.27
CA ALA A 152 -7.26 19.46 -19.48
C ALA A 152 -8.72 18.97 -19.49
N PHE A 153 -9.36 18.81 -18.33
CA PHE A 153 -10.73 18.29 -18.25
C PHE A 153 -11.78 19.37 -18.59
N GLY A 154 -11.40 20.65 -18.65
CA GLY A 154 -12.32 21.73 -19.02
C GLY A 154 -13.43 22.02 -18.00
N ARG A 155 -13.32 21.53 -16.77
CA ARG A 155 -14.35 21.64 -15.70
C ARG A 155 -14.11 22.80 -14.73
N GLY A 156 -13.37 23.83 -15.16
CA GLY A 156 -13.05 25.01 -14.36
C GLY A 156 -11.75 24.91 -13.56
N GLY A 157 -10.96 23.85 -13.74
CA GLY A 157 -9.61 23.73 -13.17
C GLY A 157 -8.67 24.76 -13.80
N THR A 158 -7.86 25.43 -12.98
CA THR A 158 -6.94 26.49 -13.46
C THR A 158 -5.49 26.29 -13.06
N GLU A 159 -5.20 25.46 -12.06
CA GLU A 159 -3.84 25.13 -11.64
C GLU A 159 -3.40 23.82 -12.30
N PRO A 160 -2.18 23.74 -12.90
CA PRO A 160 -1.72 22.55 -13.58
C PRO A 160 -1.51 21.40 -12.60
N THR A 161 -1.75 20.18 -13.06
CA THR A 161 -1.62 18.95 -12.28
C THR A 161 -0.59 17.98 -12.89
N VAL A 162 -0.33 16.86 -12.21
CA VAL A 162 0.52 15.78 -12.74
C VAL A 162 -0.08 15.22 -14.04
N THR A 163 -1.39 15.00 -14.09
CA THR A 163 -2.10 14.55 -15.29
C THR A 163 -1.98 15.55 -16.44
N ASP A 164 -2.00 16.86 -16.17
CA ASP A 164 -1.72 17.87 -17.21
C ASP A 164 -0.30 17.70 -17.77
N SER A 165 0.68 17.44 -16.90
CA SER A 165 2.04 17.10 -17.32
C SER A 165 2.09 15.83 -18.18
N ASP A 166 1.42 14.75 -17.77
CA ASP A 166 1.41 13.49 -18.51
C ASP A 166 0.75 13.62 -19.89
N ILE A 167 -0.25 14.49 -20.02
CA ILE A 167 -0.87 14.85 -21.30
C ILE A 167 0.11 15.64 -22.17
N THR A 168 0.76 16.68 -21.63
CA THR A 168 1.73 17.51 -22.36
C THR A 168 2.97 16.71 -22.79
N LEU A 169 3.43 15.73 -21.99
CA LEU A 169 4.55 14.85 -22.34
C LEU A 169 4.16 13.77 -23.37
N GLY A 170 2.87 13.64 -23.68
CA GLY A 170 2.34 12.71 -24.68
C GLY A 170 2.11 11.29 -24.16
N TYR A 171 2.10 11.07 -22.84
CA TYR A 171 1.87 9.75 -22.25
C TYR A 171 0.40 9.36 -22.21
N ILE A 172 -0.49 10.34 -22.02
CA ILE A 172 -1.93 10.14 -22.05
C ILE A 172 -2.48 10.42 -23.45
N LEU A 173 -3.34 9.53 -23.92
CA LEU A 173 -4.07 9.67 -25.18
C LEU A 173 -5.37 10.45 -24.96
N PRO A 174 -5.51 11.68 -25.50
CA PRO A 174 -6.71 12.49 -25.32
C PRO A 174 -7.98 11.80 -25.81
N ASP A 175 -7.92 11.18 -27.00
CA ASP A 175 -9.09 10.61 -27.67
C ASP A 175 -9.66 9.37 -26.99
N THR A 176 -8.85 8.66 -26.20
CA THR A 176 -9.25 7.40 -25.53
C THR A 176 -9.29 7.53 -24.02
N PHE A 177 -9.04 8.72 -23.47
CA PHE A 177 -9.00 8.92 -22.03
C PHE A 177 -10.37 8.65 -21.40
N ALA A 178 -10.37 7.93 -20.26
CA ALA A 178 -11.59 7.53 -19.56
C ALA A 178 -12.64 6.89 -20.50
N GLU A 179 -12.20 6.00 -21.39
CA GLU A 179 -13.04 5.33 -22.39
C GLU A 179 -13.76 6.30 -23.35
N GLY A 180 -13.23 7.51 -23.52
CA GLY A 180 -13.81 8.58 -24.34
C GLY A 180 -14.93 9.37 -23.66
N HIS A 181 -15.23 9.09 -22.38
CA HIS A 181 -16.27 9.81 -21.63
C HIS A 181 -15.84 11.22 -21.20
N ILE A 182 -14.54 11.52 -21.20
CA ILE A 182 -14.00 12.82 -20.84
C ILE A 182 -13.23 13.35 -22.05
N GLN A 183 -13.70 14.47 -22.59
CA GLN A 183 -12.93 15.21 -23.59
C GLN A 183 -11.76 15.90 -22.89
N ILE A 184 -10.57 15.72 -23.47
CA ILE A 184 -9.32 16.28 -22.97
C ILE A 184 -8.88 17.41 -23.90
N ASP A 185 -8.50 18.54 -23.32
CA ASP A 185 -7.89 19.69 -23.99
C ASP A 185 -6.38 19.71 -23.69
N PRO A 186 -5.53 19.17 -24.59
CA PRO A 186 -4.08 19.11 -24.36
C PRO A 186 -3.41 20.48 -24.39
N GLU A 187 -3.95 21.42 -25.17
CA GLU A 187 -3.40 22.77 -25.30
C GLU A 187 -3.59 23.55 -24.00
N ALA A 188 -4.74 23.38 -23.35
CA ALA A 188 -5.00 23.97 -22.04
C ALA A 188 -4.01 23.49 -20.96
N SER A 189 -3.62 22.21 -20.98
CA SER A 189 -2.58 21.68 -20.08
C SER A 189 -1.24 22.38 -20.29
N GLU A 190 -0.77 22.45 -21.54
CA GLU A 190 0.54 23.06 -21.85
C GLU A 190 0.56 24.55 -21.50
N LEU A 191 -0.51 25.29 -21.83
CA LEU A 191 -0.64 26.70 -21.49
C LEU A 191 -0.65 26.94 -19.97
N ALA A 192 -1.32 26.07 -19.20
CA ALA A 192 -1.33 26.18 -17.74
C ALA A 192 0.05 25.93 -17.13
N LEU A 193 0.77 24.91 -17.61
CA LEU A 193 2.13 24.59 -17.20
C LEU A 193 3.10 25.73 -17.53
N ALA A 194 3.07 26.24 -18.77
CA ALA A 194 3.88 27.37 -19.20
C ALA A 194 3.59 28.64 -18.36
N ARG A 195 2.31 28.93 -18.09
CA ARG A 195 1.92 30.11 -17.31
C ARG A 195 2.33 30.03 -15.85
N VAL A 196 2.07 28.92 -15.17
CA VAL A 196 2.21 28.81 -13.71
C VAL A 196 3.65 28.48 -13.29
N ILE A 197 4.35 27.68 -14.10
CA ILE A 197 5.70 27.19 -13.81
C ILE A 197 6.70 27.79 -14.79
N GLY A 198 6.45 27.65 -16.10
CA GLY A 198 7.37 28.08 -17.16
C GLY A 198 7.80 29.54 -17.04
N ALA A 199 6.84 30.46 -16.90
CA ALA A 199 7.08 31.89 -16.78
C ALA A 199 7.91 32.30 -15.55
N LYS A 200 7.97 31.46 -14.51
CA LYS A 200 8.74 31.74 -13.29
C LYS A 200 10.13 31.11 -13.29
N LEU A 201 10.30 30.01 -14.03
CA LEU A 201 11.53 29.21 -14.06
C LEU A 201 12.27 29.29 -15.40
N ASP A 202 11.79 30.11 -16.34
CA ASP A 202 12.34 30.25 -17.69
C ASP A 202 12.32 28.93 -18.47
N LEU A 203 11.16 28.26 -18.45
CA LEU A 203 10.90 27.00 -19.16
C LEU A 203 9.69 27.17 -20.10
N ASP A 204 9.65 26.39 -21.17
CA ASP A 204 8.44 26.19 -21.96
C ASP A 204 7.47 25.22 -21.26
N GLY A 205 6.29 25.00 -21.85
CA GLY A 205 5.27 24.11 -21.27
C GLY A 205 5.75 22.66 -21.12
N VAL A 206 6.50 22.16 -22.11
CA VAL A 206 7.06 20.81 -22.11
C VAL A 206 8.16 20.63 -21.05
N GLY A 207 9.06 21.60 -20.92
CA GLY A 207 10.10 21.60 -19.88
C GLY A 207 9.51 21.69 -18.48
N ALA A 208 8.46 22.51 -18.30
CA ALA A 208 7.69 22.54 -17.06
C ALA A 208 7.03 21.18 -16.75
N ALA A 209 6.44 20.52 -17.76
CA ALA A 209 5.85 19.19 -17.62
C ALA A 209 6.88 18.13 -17.18
N ASP A 210 8.03 18.03 -17.85
CA ASP A 210 9.07 17.05 -17.47
C ASP A 210 9.58 17.31 -16.05
N GLY A 211 9.71 18.59 -15.66
CA GLY A 211 10.01 18.97 -14.28
C GLY A 211 8.97 18.45 -13.28
N VAL A 212 7.68 18.62 -13.56
CA VAL A 212 6.58 18.15 -12.68
C VAL A 212 6.64 16.64 -12.51
N SER A 213 6.79 15.91 -13.61
CA SER A 213 6.90 14.44 -13.61
C SER A 213 8.12 13.96 -12.82
N ARG A 214 9.28 14.60 -12.98
CA ARG A 214 10.49 14.25 -12.21
C ARG A 214 10.30 14.44 -10.71
N ILE A 215 9.70 15.56 -10.30
CA ILE A 215 9.50 15.87 -8.89
C ILE A 215 8.51 14.90 -8.24
N VAL A 216 7.40 14.60 -8.92
CA VAL A 216 6.39 13.70 -8.36
C VAL A 216 6.92 12.27 -8.26
N ASP A 217 7.62 11.77 -9.27
CA ASP A 217 8.16 10.42 -9.30
C ASP A 217 9.32 10.24 -8.29
N GLU A 218 10.18 11.25 -8.14
CA GLU A 218 11.24 11.24 -7.12
C GLU A 218 10.65 11.28 -5.71
N SER A 219 9.58 12.06 -5.50
CA SER A 219 8.86 12.09 -4.22
C SER A 219 8.28 10.72 -3.86
N MET A 220 7.66 10.04 -4.84
CA MET A 220 7.14 8.68 -4.64
C MET A 220 8.25 7.67 -4.34
N ALA A 221 9.33 7.69 -5.12
CA ALA A 221 10.48 6.80 -4.93
C ALA A 221 11.18 7.03 -3.59
N SER A 222 11.37 8.29 -3.18
CA SER A 222 11.98 8.64 -1.91
C SER A 222 11.14 8.20 -0.72
N ALA A 223 9.82 8.37 -0.78
CA ALA A 223 8.91 7.89 0.26
C ALA A 223 8.97 6.36 0.36
N GLY A 224 9.00 5.65 -0.77
CA GLY A 224 9.17 4.20 -0.80
C GLY A 224 10.49 3.73 -0.17
N ARG A 225 11.62 4.36 -0.52
CA ARG A 225 12.93 4.04 0.07
C ARG A 225 12.95 4.26 1.58
N MET A 226 12.37 5.37 2.05
CA MET A 226 12.26 5.67 3.47
C MET A 226 11.47 4.58 4.21
N HIS A 227 10.30 4.21 3.68
CA HIS A 227 9.48 3.15 4.27
C HIS A 227 10.19 1.79 4.29
N ALA A 228 10.88 1.43 3.21
CA ALA A 228 11.68 0.21 3.19
C ALA A 228 12.73 0.19 4.28
N VAL A 229 13.48 1.29 4.46
CA VAL A 229 14.48 1.43 5.52
C VAL A 229 13.85 1.34 6.92
N GLU A 230 12.71 1.99 7.15
CA GLU A 230 11.97 1.93 8.42
C GLU A 230 11.50 0.50 8.75
N SER A 231 11.13 -0.28 7.73
CA SER A 231 10.75 -1.68 7.85
C SER A 231 11.94 -2.65 7.80
N GLY A 232 13.19 -2.16 7.79
CA GLY A 232 14.41 -2.98 7.74
C GLY A 232 14.61 -3.74 6.42
N LYS A 233 14.12 -3.19 5.31
CA LYS A 233 14.04 -3.82 3.99
C LYS A 233 14.75 -2.98 2.91
N ASP A 234 15.05 -3.64 1.79
CA ASP A 234 15.56 -3.00 0.57
C ASP A 234 14.50 -3.10 -0.55
N LEU A 235 14.43 -2.07 -1.40
CA LEU A 235 13.59 -2.04 -2.59
C LEU A 235 14.28 -2.65 -3.81
N GLY A 236 15.61 -2.56 -3.91
CA GLY A 236 16.36 -3.02 -5.09
C GLY A 236 16.05 -4.44 -5.56
N PRO A 237 16.02 -5.46 -4.67
CA PRO A 237 15.72 -6.84 -5.06
C PRO A 237 14.24 -7.11 -5.32
N ARG A 238 13.35 -6.17 -4.99
CA ARG A 238 11.90 -6.37 -5.11
C ARG A 238 11.43 -6.18 -6.55
N THR A 239 10.37 -6.90 -6.91
CA THR A 239 9.60 -6.59 -8.12
C THR A 239 8.48 -5.60 -7.80
N MET A 240 8.33 -4.54 -8.60
CA MET A 240 7.21 -3.61 -8.45
C MET A 240 5.96 -4.16 -9.14
N ILE A 241 4.84 -4.23 -8.43
CA ILE A 241 3.53 -4.51 -9.02
C ILE A 241 2.79 -3.18 -9.10
N ALA A 242 2.71 -2.61 -10.31
CA ALA A 242 2.18 -1.28 -10.54
C ALA A 242 0.74 -1.33 -11.09
N PHE A 243 -0.16 -0.61 -10.44
CA PHE A 243 -1.58 -0.51 -10.82
C PHE A 243 -2.18 0.83 -10.38
N GLY A 244 -3.49 0.98 -10.55
CA GLY A 244 -4.19 2.25 -10.51
C GLY A 244 -4.14 2.96 -11.87
N GLY A 245 -4.91 4.04 -12.00
CA GLY A 245 -5.03 4.79 -13.26
C GLY A 245 -3.71 5.42 -13.73
N ASN A 246 -2.84 5.81 -12.80
CA ASN A 246 -1.57 6.47 -13.10
C ASN A 246 -0.34 5.60 -12.78
N GLY A 247 -0.49 4.46 -12.11
CA GLY A 247 0.65 3.63 -11.71
C GLY A 247 1.51 3.21 -12.90
N PRO A 248 0.91 2.64 -13.97
CA PRO A 248 1.63 2.27 -15.20
C PRO A 248 2.32 3.41 -15.94
N LEU A 249 1.86 4.66 -15.78
CA LEU A 249 2.49 5.85 -16.40
C LEU A 249 3.82 6.17 -15.70
N HIS A 250 3.83 6.15 -14.38
CA HIS A 250 4.97 6.58 -13.55
C HIS A 250 5.93 5.44 -13.18
N ALA A 251 5.51 4.18 -13.33
CA ALA A 251 6.22 3.02 -12.80
C ALA A 251 7.69 2.93 -13.23
N THR A 252 8.01 3.19 -14.50
CA THR A 252 9.40 3.07 -15.00
C THR A 252 10.33 4.12 -14.40
N ARG A 253 9.88 5.37 -14.27
CA ARG A 253 10.69 6.43 -13.64
C ARG A 253 10.82 6.21 -12.14
N VAL A 254 9.72 5.86 -11.45
CA VAL A 254 9.75 5.55 -10.01
C VAL A 254 10.65 4.35 -9.74
N ALA A 255 10.55 3.28 -10.52
CA ALA A 255 11.41 2.11 -10.39
C ALA A 255 12.89 2.46 -10.58
N ARG A 256 13.21 3.28 -11.60
CA ARG A 256 14.57 3.76 -11.86
C ARG A 256 15.15 4.52 -10.67
N SER A 257 14.38 5.44 -10.08
CA SER A 257 14.81 6.19 -8.89
C SER A 257 14.89 5.30 -7.63
N ALA A 258 13.96 4.37 -7.47
CA ALA A 258 13.92 3.45 -6.33
C ALA A 258 14.97 2.31 -6.40
N GLY A 259 15.67 2.15 -7.54
CA GLY A 259 16.62 1.07 -7.75
C GLY A 259 15.99 -0.27 -8.16
N VAL A 260 14.71 -0.28 -8.51
CA VAL A 260 13.94 -1.46 -8.92
C VAL A 260 14.14 -1.71 -10.41
N SER A 261 14.41 -2.97 -10.79
CA SER A 261 14.74 -3.36 -12.16
C SER A 261 13.61 -4.10 -12.91
N ARG A 262 12.62 -4.61 -12.17
CA ARG A 262 11.51 -5.39 -12.71
C ARG A 262 10.18 -4.82 -12.23
N ILE A 263 9.26 -4.62 -13.17
CA ILE A 263 7.91 -4.14 -12.92
C ILE A 263 6.93 -5.14 -13.53
N VAL A 264 5.80 -5.37 -12.88
CA VAL A 264 4.68 -6.18 -13.33
C VAL A 264 3.44 -5.31 -13.30
N ILE A 265 2.72 -5.26 -14.41
CA ILE A 265 1.46 -4.53 -14.54
C ILE A 265 0.37 -5.58 -14.83
N PRO A 266 -0.50 -5.87 -13.86
CA PRO A 266 -1.54 -6.87 -14.05
C PRO A 266 -2.59 -6.40 -15.08
N PRO A 267 -3.45 -7.29 -15.58
CA PRO A 267 -4.67 -6.86 -16.27
C PRO A 267 -5.63 -6.15 -15.31
N ASN A 268 -6.55 -5.34 -15.83
CA ASN A 268 -7.55 -4.60 -15.05
C ASN A 268 -6.94 -3.66 -13.98
N GLN A 269 -5.71 -3.20 -14.21
CA GLN A 269 -4.93 -2.40 -13.29
C GLN A 269 -5.59 -1.07 -12.92
N GLY A 270 -6.40 -0.48 -13.80
CA GLY A 270 -7.17 0.74 -13.49
C GLY A 270 -8.17 0.56 -12.34
N VAL A 271 -8.63 -0.68 -12.11
CA VAL A 271 -9.58 -1.06 -11.04
C VAL A 271 -8.99 -2.11 -10.10
N GLY A 272 -7.66 -2.15 -9.97
CA GLY A 272 -6.94 -3.22 -9.28
C GLY A 272 -7.42 -3.49 -7.84
N SER A 273 -7.77 -2.45 -7.09
CA SER A 273 -8.30 -2.62 -5.72
C SER A 273 -9.63 -3.35 -5.67
N ALA A 274 -10.53 -3.10 -6.63
CA ALA A 274 -11.81 -3.80 -6.73
C ALA A 274 -11.60 -5.28 -7.08
N VAL A 275 -10.67 -5.56 -7.99
CA VAL A 275 -10.28 -6.93 -8.35
C VAL A 275 -9.68 -7.67 -7.14
N GLY A 276 -8.83 -7.01 -6.36
CA GLY A 276 -8.26 -7.59 -5.14
C GLY A 276 -9.30 -8.01 -4.11
N PHE A 277 -10.40 -7.26 -3.96
CA PHE A 277 -11.49 -7.65 -3.07
C PHE A 277 -12.22 -8.93 -3.50
N LEU A 278 -12.22 -9.27 -4.79
CA LEU A 278 -12.79 -10.54 -5.26
C LEU A 278 -11.97 -11.75 -4.78
N PHE A 279 -10.71 -11.54 -4.43
CA PHE A 279 -9.81 -12.58 -3.91
C PHE A 279 -9.68 -12.58 -2.39
N ALA A 280 -10.20 -11.55 -1.72
CA ALA A 280 -10.09 -11.42 -0.28
C ALA A 280 -10.96 -12.49 0.41
N PRO A 281 -10.42 -13.28 1.35
CA PRO A 281 -11.26 -14.19 2.12
C PRO A 281 -12.25 -13.39 2.96
N VAL A 282 -13.49 -13.88 3.05
CA VAL A 282 -14.46 -13.32 3.99
C VAL A 282 -13.93 -13.62 5.38
N SER A 283 -13.53 -12.58 6.10
CA SER A 283 -12.89 -12.74 7.40
C SER A 283 -13.35 -11.69 8.38
N PHE A 284 -13.34 -12.08 9.65
CA PHE A 284 -13.68 -11.22 10.76
C PHE A 284 -12.74 -11.50 11.93
N GLU A 285 -12.14 -10.44 12.46
CA GLU A 285 -11.24 -10.51 13.60
C GLU A 285 -11.85 -9.77 14.78
N ILE A 286 -11.85 -10.45 15.92
CA ILE A 286 -12.25 -9.90 17.21
C ILE A 286 -11.03 -9.90 18.10
N VAL A 287 -10.82 -8.80 18.80
CA VAL A 287 -9.83 -8.71 19.86
C VAL A 287 -10.50 -8.21 21.12
N ARG A 288 -10.18 -8.83 22.25
CA ARG A 288 -10.69 -8.43 23.57
C ARG A 288 -9.54 -8.29 24.55
N SER A 289 -9.57 -7.20 25.32
CA SER A 289 -8.63 -6.98 26.40
C SER A 289 -8.99 -7.87 27.59
N ARG A 290 -8.05 -8.70 28.03
CA ARG A 290 -8.15 -9.45 29.27
C ARG A 290 -6.76 -9.71 29.83
N TYR A 291 -6.40 -8.88 30.80
CA TYR A 291 -5.12 -8.98 31.50
C TYR A 291 -4.97 -10.34 32.17
N SER A 292 -3.81 -10.97 31.96
CA SER A 292 -3.40 -12.19 32.68
C SER A 292 -1.89 -12.30 32.73
N LEU A 293 -1.35 -12.93 33.77
CA LEU A 293 0.03 -13.39 33.78
C LEU A 293 0.05 -14.80 33.20
N LEU A 294 0.94 -15.07 32.24
CA LEU A 294 0.99 -16.36 31.53
C LEU A 294 1.06 -17.53 32.50
N GLU A 295 1.93 -17.44 33.50
CA GLU A 295 2.17 -18.51 34.49
C GLU A 295 0.97 -18.81 35.39
N THR A 296 0.10 -17.83 35.64
CA THR A 296 -0.98 -17.93 36.63
C THR A 296 -2.36 -17.63 36.04
N MET A 297 -2.49 -17.71 34.71
CA MET A 297 -3.75 -17.41 34.05
C MET A 297 -4.80 -18.46 34.37
N ASP A 298 -6.05 -18.03 34.54
CA ASP A 298 -7.20 -18.93 34.60
C ASP A 298 -7.51 -19.44 33.19
N ILE A 299 -6.92 -20.59 32.85
CA ILE A 299 -7.02 -21.24 31.55
C ILE A 299 -8.49 -21.51 31.19
N GLY A 300 -9.31 -21.95 32.14
CA GLY A 300 -10.73 -22.24 31.90
C GLY A 300 -11.49 -20.98 31.48
N SER A 301 -11.24 -19.87 32.16
CA SER A 301 -11.88 -18.61 31.81
C SER A 301 -11.36 -17.99 30.51
N ILE A 302 -10.08 -18.20 30.16
CA ILE A 302 -9.54 -17.82 28.84
C ILE A 302 -10.17 -18.65 27.72
N ASN A 303 -10.32 -19.97 27.89
CA ASN A 303 -10.99 -20.81 26.90
C ASN A 303 -12.45 -20.36 26.69
N THR A 304 -13.19 -20.05 27.76
CA THR A 304 -14.54 -19.47 27.66
C THR A 304 -14.57 -18.15 26.88
N LEU A 305 -13.60 -17.26 27.13
CA LEU A 305 -13.48 -16.00 26.38
C LEU A 305 -13.26 -16.27 24.88
N LEU A 306 -12.33 -17.15 24.54
CA LEU A 306 -12.00 -17.48 23.15
C LEU A 306 -13.17 -18.16 22.45
N ALA A 307 -13.89 -19.07 23.11
CA ALA A 307 -15.09 -19.70 22.55
C ALA A 307 -16.17 -18.67 22.19
N GLN A 308 -16.45 -17.72 23.09
CA GLN A 308 -17.40 -16.64 22.82
C GLN A 308 -16.98 -15.76 21.64
N MET A 309 -15.69 -15.44 21.53
CA MET A 309 -15.16 -14.69 20.40
C MET A 309 -15.25 -15.48 19.09
N ILE A 310 -15.02 -16.80 19.13
CA ILE A 310 -15.16 -17.68 17.95
C ILE A 310 -16.62 -17.69 17.48
N ASP A 311 -17.58 -17.85 18.38
CA ASP A 311 -19.01 -17.87 18.04
C ASP A 311 -19.47 -16.54 17.44
N GLU A 312 -19.05 -15.42 18.04
CA GLU A 312 -19.33 -14.08 17.52
C GLU A 312 -18.73 -13.89 16.12
N ALA A 313 -17.46 -14.24 15.93
CA ALA A 313 -16.79 -14.08 14.64
C ALA A 313 -17.37 -14.98 13.55
N LYS A 314 -17.71 -16.23 13.87
CA LYS A 314 -18.40 -17.14 12.96
C LYS A 314 -19.76 -16.60 12.52
N SER A 315 -20.54 -16.02 13.44
CA SER A 315 -21.84 -15.41 13.12
C SER A 315 -21.71 -14.28 12.09
N VAL A 316 -20.66 -13.47 12.17
CA VAL A 316 -20.40 -12.41 11.19
C VAL A 316 -19.93 -12.99 9.85
N VAL A 317 -18.95 -13.90 9.86
CA VAL A 317 -18.41 -14.51 8.64
C VAL A 317 -19.47 -15.29 7.86
N ALA A 318 -20.38 -15.98 8.55
CA ALA A 318 -21.47 -16.73 7.93
C ALA A 318 -22.40 -15.86 7.05
N GLN A 319 -22.46 -14.54 7.28
CA GLN A 319 -23.27 -13.63 6.46
C GLN A 319 -22.70 -13.43 5.04
N GLY A 320 -21.40 -13.69 4.84
CA GLY A 320 -20.72 -13.52 3.55
C GLY A 320 -20.04 -14.79 3.01
N ALA A 321 -19.82 -15.80 3.84
CA ALA A 321 -19.09 -17.01 3.46
C ALA A 321 -19.85 -17.95 2.51
N GLY A 322 -21.18 -17.81 2.42
CA GLY A 322 -22.01 -18.74 1.66
C GLY A 322 -21.89 -20.17 2.22
N GLU A 323 -21.53 -21.13 1.37
CA GLU A 323 -21.32 -22.54 1.73
C GLU A 323 -19.86 -22.88 2.05
N ALA A 324 -18.94 -21.91 1.99
CA ALA A 324 -17.52 -22.16 2.22
C ALA A 324 -17.25 -22.58 3.68
N GLU A 325 -16.36 -23.56 3.87
CA GLU A 325 -15.84 -23.86 5.21
C GLU A 325 -15.12 -22.65 5.80
N THR A 326 -15.02 -22.60 7.13
CA THR A 326 -14.32 -21.52 7.84
C THR A 326 -13.18 -22.08 8.67
N GLN A 327 -12.12 -21.29 8.79
CA GLN A 327 -10.93 -21.59 9.58
C GLN A 327 -10.82 -20.61 10.74
N VAL A 328 -10.36 -21.10 11.89
CA VAL A 328 -10.17 -20.31 13.09
C VAL A 328 -8.67 -20.11 13.34
N GLN A 329 -8.27 -18.87 13.56
CA GLN A 329 -6.94 -18.49 14.01
C GLN A 329 -7.07 -17.77 15.34
N ARG A 330 -6.19 -18.13 16.28
CA ARG A 330 -6.19 -17.60 17.65
C ARG A 330 -4.82 -17.05 17.98
N SER A 331 -4.75 -15.90 18.63
CA SER A 331 -3.48 -15.31 19.07
C SER A 331 -3.59 -14.61 20.43
N ALA A 332 -2.47 -14.53 21.12
CA ALA A 332 -2.29 -13.80 22.38
C ALA A 332 -1.25 -12.69 22.19
N PHE A 333 -1.52 -11.51 22.75
CA PHE A 333 -0.59 -10.37 22.70
C PHE A 333 0.19 -10.30 24.01
N MET A 334 1.44 -10.74 23.92
CA MET A 334 2.30 -11.03 25.06
C MET A 334 3.41 -10.01 25.17
N ARG A 335 3.83 -9.69 26.39
CA ARG A 335 5.01 -8.86 26.66
C ARG A 335 5.62 -9.18 28.01
N TYR A 336 6.87 -8.78 28.24
CA TYR A 336 7.40 -8.79 29.60
C TYR A 336 6.69 -7.72 30.43
N ASN A 337 6.36 -8.07 31.68
CA ASN A 337 5.69 -7.18 32.63
C ASN A 337 6.45 -5.85 32.73
N GLY A 338 5.70 -4.73 32.62
CA GLY A 338 6.30 -3.39 32.63
C GLY A 338 6.85 -2.88 31.29
N GLN A 339 6.84 -3.67 30.20
CA GLN A 339 7.25 -3.20 28.86
C GLN A 339 6.10 -2.62 28.04
N GLY A 340 6.35 -1.68 27.13
CA GLY A 340 5.30 -1.01 26.35
C GLY A 340 4.88 -1.71 25.05
N HIS A 341 5.68 -2.65 24.56
CA HIS A 341 5.49 -3.30 23.25
C HIS A 341 4.93 -4.71 23.42
N GLU A 342 3.92 -5.06 22.63
CA GLU A 342 3.25 -6.37 22.61
C GLU A 342 3.70 -7.16 21.38
N ILE A 343 3.87 -8.48 21.55
CA ILE A 343 4.20 -9.42 20.48
C ILE A 343 3.05 -10.40 20.31
N GLU A 344 2.61 -10.60 19.08
CA GLU A 344 1.54 -11.54 18.74
C GLU A 344 2.07 -12.96 18.69
N ILE A 345 1.51 -13.85 19.52
CA ILE A 345 1.90 -15.25 19.62
C ILE A 345 0.71 -16.14 19.21
N PRO A 346 0.87 -17.02 18.21
CA PRO A 346 -0.20 -17.91 17.77
C PRO A 346 -0.54 -18.93 18.87
N LEU A 347 -1.83 -19.21 19.01
CA LEU A 347 -2.37 -20.22 19.92
C LEU A 347 -2.82 -21.45 19.13
N PRO A 348 -2.81 -22.65 19.74
CA PRO A 348 -3.37 -23.83 19.09
C PRO A 348 -4.88 -23.67 18.85
N ASP A 349 -5.38 -24.25 17.76
CA ASP A 349 -6.82 -24.33 17.46
C ASP A 349 -7.52 -25.45 18.24
N ARG A 350 -7.42 -25.36 19.57
CA ARG A 350 -8.09 -26.21 20.57
C ARG A 350 -8.03 -25.53 21.94
N ASP A 351 -8.77 -26.02 22.91
CA ASP A 351 -8.69 -25.50 24.27
C ASP A 351 -7.24 -25.52 24.79
N LEU A 352 -6.86 -24.42 25.45
CA LEU A 352 -5.58 -24.31 26.13
C LEU A 352 -5.58 -25.22 27.35
N THR A 353 -4.39 -25.72 27.65
CA THR A 353 -4.10 -26.59 28.80
C THR A 353 -2.85 -26.09 29.50
N ALA A 354 -2.59 -26.57 30.72
CA ALA A 354 -1.37 -26.22 31.45
C ALA A 354 -0.08 -26.61 30.69
N ALA A 355 -0.16 -27.61 29.81
CA ALA A 355 0.96 -28.03 28.97
C ALA A 355 1.34 -26.99 27.90
N ASP A 356 0.44 -26.06 27.56
CA ASP A 356 0.70 -25.02 26.54
C ASP A 356 1.52 -23.84 27.09
N LEU A 357 1.65 -23.70 28.41
CA LEU A 357 2.37 -22.58 29.03
C LEU A 357 3.85 -22.53 28.61
N GLY A 358 4.55 -23.67 28.65
CA GLY A 358 5.96 -23.77 28.24
C GLY A 358 6.17 -23.42 26.75
N PRO A 359 5.40 -24.02 25.82
CA PRO A 359 5.41 -23.64 24.41
C PRO A 359 5.13 -22.15 24.16
N LEU A 360 4.17 -21.55 24.88
CA LEU A 360 3.86 -20.13 24.73
C LEU A 360 4.99 -19.23 25.22
N THR A 361 5.62 -19.56 26.36
CA THR A 361 6.83 -18.87 26.83
C THR A 361 7.93 -18.93 25.78
N THR A 362 8.21 -20.13 25.25
CA THR A 362 9.25 -20.34 24.25
C THR A 362 8.96 -19.59 22.95
N GLY A 363 7.71 -19.62 22.49
CA GLY A 363 7.25 -18.89 21.31
C GLY A 363 7.43 -17.37 21.49
N PHE A 364 7.02 -16.84 22.65
CA PHE A 364 7.22 -15.44 22.98
C PHE A 364 8.70 -15.04 23.00
N GLU A 365 9.56 -15.78 23.70
CA GLU A 365 10.98 -15.44 23.79
C GLU A 365 11.70 -15.54 22.45
N THR A 366 11.27 -16.47 21.59
CA THR A 366 11.77 -16.61 20.22
C THR A 366 11.43 -15.39 19.38
N GLU A 367 10.17 -14.96 19.35
CA GLU A 367 9.77 -13.76 18.61
C GLU A 367 10.37 -12.48 19.21
N TYR A 368 10.47 -12.40 20.55
CA TYR A 368 11.13 -11.30 21.24
C TYR A 368 12.60 -11.17 20.84
N ALA A 369 13.33 -12.28 20.78
CA ALA A 369 14.74 -12.29 20.39
C ALA A 369 14.96 -11.86 18.94
N LYS A 370 14.02 -12.15 18.02
CA LYS A 370 14.09 -11.65 16.63
C LYS A 370 14.03 -10.12 16.57
N GLN A 371 13.23 -9.50 17.45
CA GLN A 371 13.03 -8.05 17.44
C GLN A 371 14.04 -7.28 18.30
N PHE A 372 14.46 -7.84 19.44
CA PHE A 372 15.28 -7.15 20.44
C PHE A 372 16.61 -7.87 20.77
N SER A 373 17.01 -8.84 19.95
CA SER A 373 18.25 -9.63 20.03
C SER A 373 18.40 -10.57 21.23
N ARG A 374 17.80 -10.29 22.39
CA ARG A 374 17.89 -11.17 23.59
C ARG A 374 16.62 -11.13 24.45
N PRO A 375 16.18 -12.27 24.99
CA PRO A 375 15.15 -12.30 26.04
C PRO A 375 15.66 -11.65 27.33
N VAL A 376 14.75 -11.29 28.23
CA VAL A 376 15.08 -10.70 29.53
C VAL A 376 14.82 -11.73 30.63
N PRO A 377 15.85 -12.44 31.13
CA PRO A 377 15.68 -13.52 32.08
C PRO A 377 15.01 -13.05 33.38
N GLY A 378 14.09 -13.86 33.92
CA GLY A 378 13.43 -13.61 35.20
C GLY A 378 12.26 -12.62 35.16
N MET A 379 11.96 -12.03 34.01
CA MET A 379 10.78 -11.19 33.82
C MET A 379 9.53 -12.04 33.58
N LYS A 380 8.45 -11.71 34.28
CA LYS A 380 7.15 -12.36 34.06
C LYS A 380 6.57 -11.94 32.71
N ILE A 381 5.88 -12.86 32.05
CA ILE A 381 5.16 -12.58 30.80
C ILE A 381 3.70 -12.28 31.13
N GLU A 382 3.21 -11.14 30.65
CA GLU A 382 1.81 -10.73 30.73
C GLU A 382 1.15 -10.74 29.36
N ILE A 383 -0.14 -11.05 29.35
CA ILE A 383 -1.00 -11.06 28.17
C ILE A 383 -2.05 -9.99 28.38
N LEU A 384 -2.14 -9.04 27.45
CA LEU A 384 -3.11 -7.95 27.53
C LEU A 384 -4.34 -8.21 26.69
N ASN A 385 -4.13 -8.74 25.48
CA ASN A 385 -5.16 -8.88 24.47
C ASN A 385 -5.18 -10.32 23.95
N TRP A 386 -6.37 -10.76 23.59
CA TRP A 386 -6.64 -12.04 22.93
C TRP A 386 -7.34 -11.76 21.63
N ALA A 387 -6.92 -12.40 20.54
CA ALA A 387 -7.56 -12.27 19.24
C ALA A 387 -8.04 -13.61 18.71
N VAL A 388 -9.16 -13.54 18.01
CA VAL A 388 -9.74 -14.61 17.22
C VAL A 388 -10.04 -14.04 15.84
N ARG A 389 -9.50 -14.67 14.81
CA ARG A 389 -9.86 -14.43 13.42
C ARG A 389 -10.56 -15.67 12.88
N VAL A 390 -11.75 -15.46 12.31
CA VAL A 390 -12.46 -16.47 11.54
C VAL A 390 -12.43 -16.03 10.09
N ALA A 391 -12.10 -16.93 9.17
CA ALA A 391 -12.02 -16.63 7.74
C ALA A 391 -12.43 -17.81 6.87
N THR A 392 -12.95 -17.55 5.67
CA THR A 392 -12.95 -18.56 4.61
C THR A 392 -11.50 -18.86 4.19
N PRO A 393 -11.19 -20.08 3.69
CA PRO A 393 -9.88 -20.40 3.15
C PRO A 393 -9.45 -19.38 2.10
N GLU A 394 -8.16 -19.05 2.10
CA GLU A 394 -7.56 -18.34 0.98
C GLU A 394 -7.59 -19.26 -0.24
N ALA A 395 -8.01 -18.74 -1.39
CA ALA A 395 -7.98 -19.50 -2.63
C ALA A 395 -6.52 -19.86 -2.97
N GLU A 396 -6.22 -21.13 -3.21
CA GLU A 396 -4.88 -21.53 -3.67
C GLU A 396 -4.51 -20.79 -4.95
N ALA A 397 -3.27 -20.32 -5.03
CA ALA A 397 -2.76 -19.75 -6.27
C ALA A 397 -2.55 -20.89 -7.28
N PRO A 398 -3.05 -20.76 -8.52
CA PRO A 398 -2.73 -21.73 -9.55
C PRO A 398 -1.20 -21.84 -9.71
N PRO A 399 -0.68 -23.00 -10.14
CA PRO A 399 0.74 -23.18 -10.37
C PRO A 399 1.31 -22.09 -11.28
N VAL A 400 2.55 -21.69 -10.99
CA VAL A 400 3.28 -20.71 -11.81
C VAL A 400 3.39 -21.24 -13.24
N GLN A 401 2.82 -20.49 -14.18
CA GLN A 401 2.84 -20.85 -15.59
C GLN A 401 4.12 -20.34 -16.25
N GLN A 402 4.70 -21.14 -17.14
CA GLN A 402 5.90 -20.73 -17.87
C GLN A 402 5.55 -19.73 -18.96
N THR A 403 6.21 -18.57 -18.93
CA THR A 403 6.11 -17.58 -20.00
C THR A 403 6.59 -18.19 -21.33
N PRO A 404 5.83 -18.06 -22.42
CA PRO A 404 6.27 -18.49 -23.74
C PRO A 404 7.56 -17.79 -24.18
N LYS A 405 8.23 -18.35 -25.19
CA LYS A 405 9.43 -17.73 -25.76
C LYS A 405 9.11 -16.33 -26.27
N LEU A 406 9.97 -15.37 -25.90
CA LEU A 406 9.77 -13.98 -26.28
C LEU A 406 9.90 -13.78 -27.80
N ARG A 407 8.96 -13.04 -28.39
CA ARG A 407 9.00 -12.60 -29.78
C ARG A 407 8.80 -11.08 -29.86
N THR A 408 9.76 -10.37 -30.43
CA THR A 408 9.64 -8.91 -30.58
C THR A 408 8.63 -8.58 -31.67
N ILE A 409 7.62 -7.78 -31.35
CA ILE A 409 6.61 -7.35 -32.32
C ILE A 409 7.02 -6.06 -33.02
N ALA A 410 6.60 -5.92 -34.27
CA ALA A 410 6.75 -4.68 -35.03
C ALA A 410 5.53 -3.77 -34.75
N PRO A 411 5.73 -2.54 -34.24
CA PRO A 411 4.64 -1.63 -33.97
C PRO A 411 4.05 -1.05 -35.27
N ALA A 412 2.71 -0.95 -35.32
CA ALA A 412 1.99 -0.41 -36.48
C ALA A 412 1.76 1.11 -36.41
N ALA A 413 1.78 1.68 -35.20
CA ALA A 413 1.51 3.08 -34.95
C ALA A 413 2.56 3.68 -34.01
N PHE A 414 2.75 4.99 -34.11
CA PHE A 414 3.72 5.74 -33.31
C PHE A 414 3.14 7.08 -32.88
N ARG A 415 3.59 7.56 -31.72
CA ARG A 415 3.31 8.91 -31.22
C ARG A 415 4.61 9.57 -30.76
N VAL A 416 4.67 10.89 -30.88
CA VAL A 416 5.77 11.67 -30.32
C VAL A 416 5.55 11.86 -28.82
N ILE A 417 6.56 11.56 -28.03
CA ILE A 417 6.59 11.78 -26.58
C ILE A 417 7.87 12.51 -26.18
N THR A 418 7.86 13.13 -25.01
CA THR A 418 9.09 13.49 -24.30
C THR A 418 9.56 12.26 -23.53
N CYS A 419 10.78 11.79 -23.79
CA CYS A 419 11.29 10.58 -23.16
C CYS A 419 11.61 10.83 -21.68
N ASP A 420 11.05 10.00 -20.79
CA ASP A 420 11.28 10.13 -19.36
C ASP A 420 12.76 9.93 -18.96
N ALA A 421 13.52 9.14 -19.70
CA ALA A 421 14.91 8.84 -19.36
C ALA A 421 15.86 10.03 -19.55
N ASP A 422 15.69 10.79 -20.64
CA ASP A 422 16.65 11.82 -21.06
C ASP A 422 16.02 13.19 -21.38
N GLY A 423 14.69 13.31 -21.33
CA GLY A 423 13.95 14.55 -21.65
C GLY A 423 13.89 14.87 -23.15
N SER A 424 14.44 14.01 -24.02
CA SER A 424 14.45 14.26 -25.46
C SER A 424 13.16 13.81 -26.13
N THR A 425 12.78 14.47 -27.22
CA THR A 425 11.65 14.09 -28.05
C THR A 425 11.93 12.77 -28.78
N LYS A 426 11.10 11.74 -28.57
CA LYS A 426 11.23 10.43 -29.23
C LYS A 426 9.90 9.98 -29.84
N ARG A 427 9.98 9.11 -30.85
CA ARG A 427 8.82 8.39 -31.38
C ARG A 427 8.62 7.12 -30.56
N ALA A 428 7.55 7.08 -29.77
CA ALA A 428 7.13 5.90 -29.04
C ALA A 428 6.20 5.03 -29.87
N ALA A 429 6.40 3.71 -29.83
CA ALA A 429 5.47 2.76 -30.39
C ALA A 429 4.13 2.81 -29.65
N MET A 430 3.00 2.75 -30.37
CA MET A 430 1.67 2.61 -29.78
C MET A 430 1.17 1.19 -29.97
N VAL A 431 0.83 0.52 -28.87
CA VAL A 431 0.42 -0.89 -28.90
C VAL A 431 -0.81 -1.08 -28.00
N PRO A 432 -2.00 -1.40 -28.55
CA PRO A 432 -3.13 -1.81 -27.74
C PRO A 432 -2.81 -3.10 -26.97
N ARG A 433 -3.09 -3.13 -25.66
CA ARG A 433 -2.81 -4.34 -24.86
C ARG A 433 -3.59 -5.56 -25.35
N GLU A 434 -4.81 -5.37 -25.83
CA GLU A 434 -5.65 -6.44 -26.40
C GLU A 434 -4.99 -7.13 -27.61
N GLY A 435 -4.07 -6.45 -28.29
CA GLY A 435 -3.29 -7.00 -29.40
C GLY A 435 -2.05 -7.79 -28.96
N LEU A 436 -1.74 -7.85 -27.67
CA LEU A 436 -0.59 -8.56 -27.13
C LEU A 436 -0.97 -9.97 -26.67
N SER A 437 -0.22 -10.96 -27.14
CA SER A 437 -0.29 -12.34 -26.64
C SER A 437 0.85 -12.62 -25.64
N PRO A 438 0.71 -13.62 -24.77
CA PRO A 438 1.82 -14.14 -23.97
C PRO A 438 3.07 -14.40 -24.81
N GLY A 439 4.22 -13.88 -24.36
CA GLY A 439 5.50 -13.93 -25.08
C GLY A 439 5.74 -12.78 -26.08
N ASP A 440 4.74 -11.97 -26.43
CA ASP A 440 4.98 -10.76 -27.22
C ASP A 440 5.86 -9.78 -26.43
N ARG A 441 6.93 -9.29 -27.06
CA ARG A 441 7.88 -8.33 -26.50
C ARG A 441 7.80 -7.00 -27.24
N VAL A 442 7.72 -5.92 -26.48
CA VAL A 442 7.74 -4.53 -26.95
C VAL A 442 8.97 -3.83 -26.39
N CYS A 443 9.84 -3.34 -27.27
CA CYS A 443 10.98 -2.53 -26.85
C CYS A 443 10.56 -1.07 -26.66
N GLY A 444 11.06 -0.42 -25.60
CA GLY A 444 10.83 1.01 -25.40
C GLY A 444 11.62 1.89 -26.38
N PRO A 445 11.22 3.17 -26.57
CA PRO A 445 10.06 3.81 -25.95
C PRO A 445 8.75 3.32 -26.58
N ALA A 446 7.77 2.97 -25.74
CA ALA A 446 6.45 2.56 -26.17
C ALA A 446 5.35 2.95 -25.17
N LEU A 447 4.14 3.12 -25.68
CA LEU A 447 2.91 3.29 -24.92
C LEU A 447 2.03 2.07 -25.18
N ILE A 448 1.85 1.23 -24.15
CA ILE A 448 0.89 0.13 -24.21
C ILE A 448 -0.45 0.65 -23.68
N THR A 449 -1.45 0.68 -24.54
CA THR A 449 -2.68 1.46 -24.34
C THR A 449 -3.83 0.56 -23.92
N GLU A 450 -4.59 1.01 -22.93
CA GLU A 450 -5.81 0.38 -22.45
C GLU A 450 -6.90 1.45 -22.22
N PRO A 451 -8.19 1.09 -22.19
CA PRO A 451 -9.25 2.07 -22.02
C PRO A 451 -9.14 2.90 -20.73
N GLN A 452 -8.54 2.32 -19.68
CA GLN A 452 -8.50 2.91 -18.34
C GLN A 452 -7.14 3.54 -17.98
N THR A 453 -6.08 3.26 -18.72
CA THR A 453 -4.72 3.76 -18.43
C THR A 453 -3.77 3.51 -19.61
N THR A 454 -2.59 4.10 -19.56
CA THR A 454 -1.50 3.83 -20.49
C THR A 454 -0.26 3.39 -19.72
N THR A 455 0.36 2.31 -20.15
CA THR A 455 1.65 1.85 -19.64
C THR A 455 2.77 2.49 -20.43
N LEU A 456 3.63 3.27 -19.76
CA LEU A 456 4.85 3.80 -20.36
C LEU A 456 5.98 2.76 -20.26
N VAL A 457 6.39 2.22 -21.40
CA VAL A 457 7.63 1.45 -21.54
C VAL A 457 8.74 2.42 -21.91
N SER A 458 9.50 2.88 -20.91
CA SER A 458 10.62 3.81 -21.12
C SER A 458 11.68 3.26 -22.07
N ALA A 459 12.49 4.13 -22.67
CA ALA A 459 13.54 3.76 -23.63
C ALA A 459 14.60 2.80 -23.05
N ASP A 460 14.82 2.80 -21.74
CA ASP A 460 15.72 1.85 -21.06
C ASP A 460 14.98 0.59 -20.55
N PHE A 461 13.75 0.35 -20.98
CA PHE A 461 12.96 -0.83 -20.65
C PHE A 461 12.49 -1.58 -21.90
N SER A 462 12.15 -2.85 -21.70
CA SER A 462 11.29 -3.60 -22.62
C SER A 462 10.19 -4.29 -21.83
N ALA A 463 9.01 -4.43 -22.44
CA ALA A 463 7.86 -5.09 -21.85
C ALA A 463 7.60 -6.43 -22.55
N HIS A 464 7.07 -7.41 -21.83
CA HIS A 464 6.51 -8.61 -22.46
C HIS A 464 5.28 -9.13 -21.71
N GLY A 465 4.38 -9.81 -22.44
CA GLY A 465 3.28 -10.54 -21.82
C GLY A 465 3.77 -11.83 -21.15
N ASP A 466 3.42 -12.06 -19.89
CA ASP A 466 3.61 -13.37 -19.24
C ASP A 466 2.47 -14.34 -19.56
N ALA A 467 2.55 -15.56 -19.04
CA ALA A 467 1.56 -16.62 -19.30
C ALA A 467 0.16 -16.34 -18.71
N ILE A 468 0.04 -15.44 -17.74
CA ILE A 468 -1.22 -15.11 -17.06
C ILE A 468 -1.75 -13.71 -17.44
N GLY A 469 -1.17 -13.09 -18.47
CA GLY A 469 -1.64 -11.83 -19.04
C GLY A 469 -1.10 -10.56 -18.37
N ASN A 470 -0.12 -10.67 -17.46
CA ASN A 470 0.57 -9.49 -16.95
C ASN A 470 1.56 -8.95 -17.99
N LEU A 471 1.79 -7.64 -17.96
CA LEU A 471 2.92 -7.02 -18.65
C LEU A 471 4.11 -6.96 -17.70
N VAL A 472 5.21 -7.60 -18.07
CA VAL A 472 6.45 -7.60 -17.30
C VAL A 472 7.44 -6.68 -17.99
N LEU A 473 7.76 -5.56 -17.33
CA LEU A 473 8.76 -4.60 -17.79
C LEU A 473 10.08 -4.91 -17.11
N ILE A 474 11.13 -5.05 -17.92
CA ILE A 474 12.49 -5.31 -17.47
C ILE A 474 13.37 -4.17 -17.95
N ARG A 475 14.18 -3.63 -17.05
CA ARG A 475 15.19 -2.64 -17.41
C ARG A 475 16.28 -3.31 -18.24
N ASN A 476 16.55 -2.79 -19.43
CA ASN A 476 17.55 -3.32 -20.34
C ASN A 476 18.96 -3.14 -19.72
N GLN A 477 19.83 -4.14 -19.85
CA GLN A 477 21.22 -3.98 -19.46
C GLN A 477 21.95 -3.15 -20.54
N LYS A 478 23.04 -2.46 -20.17
CA LYS A 478 23.87 -1.73 -21.15
C LYS A 478 24.41 -2.72 -22.19
N GLY A 479 23.84 -2.73 -23.40
CA GLY A 479 24.23 -3.59 -24.52
C GLY A 479 23.10 -4.34 -25.23
N ASP A 480 21.86 -4.31 -24.70
CA ASP A 480 20.72 -5.08 -25.22
C ASP A 480 19.88 -4.39 -26.33
N VAL A 481 20.40 -3.32 -26.95
CA VAL A 481 19.70 -2.56 -28.01
C VAL A 481 20.26 -2.88 -29.39
#